data_AF-A0A662TGK7-F1
#
_entry.id   AF-A0A662TGK7-F1
#
_cell.length_a   1.000
_cell.length_b   1.000
_cell.length_c   1.000
_cell.angle_alpha   90.00
_cell.angle_beta   90.00
_cell.angle_gamma   90.00
#
_symmetry.space_group_name_H-M   'P 1'
#
loop_
_entity.id
_entity.type
_entity.pdbx_description
1 polymer ?
#
loop_
_entity_poly.entity_id
_entity_poly.type
_entity_poly.pdbx_seq_one_letter_code
_entity_poly.pdbx_strand_id
1 'polypeptide(L)' 'TIGVNGVVTKGDIGVRALNMLAQAGIQVYVAKGETLKDVIEEAKNKTLSKYTGTGCPGKRL' A
#
# COMPACT_ATOMS: atom_id res chain seq x y z
N THR A 1 0.92 9.25 -18.17
CA THR A 1 -0.08 8.98 -17.10
C THR A 1 0.49 7.95 -16.16
N ILE A 2 0.39 8.14 -14.85
CA ILE A 2 0.78 7.09 -13.89
C ILE A 2 -0.23 5.95 -14.05
N GLY A 3 0.23 4.76 -14.43
CA GLY A 3 -0.60 3.61 -14.82
C GLY A 3 -1.20 2.81 -13.67
N VAL A 4 -1.20 3.35 -12.45
CA VAL A 4 -1.65 2.68 -11.23
C VAL A 4 -2.44 3.63 -10.35
N ASN A 5 -3.59 3.18 -9.87
CA ASN A 5 -4.48 3.93 -8.99
C ASN A 5 -4.24 3.63 -7.49
N GLY A 6 -3.49 2.58 -7.19
CA GLY A 6 -3.19 2.20 -5.81
C GLY A 6 -2.01 1.25 -5.68
N VAL A 7 -1.50 1.15 -4.45
CA VAL A 7 -0.42 0.26 -4.03
C VAL A 7 -0.92 -0.58 -2.86
N VAL A 8 -0.59 -1.86 -2.83
CA VAL A 8 -0.93 -2.77 -1.73
C VAL A 8 0.35 -3.17 -1.01
N THR A 9 0.35 -3.12 0.32
CA THR A 9 1.49 -3.50 1.16
C THR A 9 1.11 -4.64 2.10
N LYS A 10 2.10 -5.47 2.45
CA LYS A 10 2.01 -6.38 3.61
C LYS A 10 2.88 -5.76 4.70
N GLY A 11 2.24 -5.06 5.65
CA GLY A 11 2.93 -4.34 6.72
C GLY A 11 3.16 -2.86 6.40
N ASP A 12 4.20 -2.30 7.03
CA ASP A 12 4.46 -0.87 7.00
C ASP A 12 5.13 -0.41 5.69
N ILE A 13 4.97 0.87 5.35
CA ILE A 13 5.56 1.51 4.16
C ILE A 13 6.55 2.58 4.60
N GLY A 14 7.65 2.76 3.88
CA GLY A 14 8.57 3.86 4.17
C GLY A 14 7.88 5.23 4.06
N VAL A 15 8.07 6.10 5.05
CA VAL A 15 7.41 7.43 5.12
C VAL A 15 7.62 8.27 3.86
N ARG A 16 8.80 8.16 3.23
CA ARG A 16 9.11 8.85 1.96
C ARG A 16 8.24 8.34 0.81
N ALA A 17 8.10 7.02 0.69
CA ALA A 17 7.27 6.40 -0.34
C ALA A 17 5.79 6.73 -0.12
N LEU A 18 5.31 6.67 1.13
CA LEU A 18 3.95 7.07 1.47
C LEU A 18 3.64 8.51 1.04
N ASN A 19 4.53 9.45 1.34
CA ASN A 19 4.37 10.85 0.94
C ASN A 19 4.36 11.04 -0.58
N MET A 20 5.24 10.35 -1.31
CA MET A 20 5.27 10.41 -2.77
C MET A 20 3.98 9.86 -3.40
N LEU A 21 3.49 8.72 -2.91
CA LEU A 21 2.23 8.13 -3.39
C LEU A 21 1.04 9.05 -3.10
N ALA A 22 0.99 9.65 -1.91
CA ALA A 22 -0.05 10.61 -1.54
C ALA A 22 -0.05 11.86 -2.45
N GLN A 23 1.12 12.43 -2.73
CA GLN A 23 1.26 13.57 -3.65
C GLN A 23 0.83 13.23 -5.09
N ALA A 24 1.03 11.97 -5.50
CA ALA A 24 0.59 11.47 -6.79
C ALA A 24 -0.91 11.06 -6.83
N GLY A 25 -1.64 11.19 -5.73
CA GLY A 25 -3.04 10.78 -5.62
C GLY A 25 -3.25 9.25 -5.64
N ILE A 26 -2.19 8.48 -5.37
CA ILE A 26 -2.21 7.02 -5.39
C ILE A 26 -2.55 6.51 -3.99
N GLN A 27 -3.58 5.67 -3.90
CA GLN A 27 -4.10 5.19 -2.61
C GLN A 27 -3.32 3.96 -2.13
N VAL A 28 -2.98 3.91 -0.84
CA VAL A 28 -2.25 2.77 -0.25
C VAL A 28 -3.22 1.89 0.55
N TYR A 29 -3.10 0.57 0.36
CA TYR A 29 -3.92 -0.43 1.02
C TYR A 29 -3.05 -1.49 1.73
N VAL A 30 -3.65 -2.16 2.71
CA VAL A 30 -3.06 -3.29 3.42
C VAL A 30 -3.89 -4.54 3.13
N ALA A 31 -3.22 -5.59 2.68
CA ALA A 31 -3.82 -6.90 2.50
C ALA A 31 -3.59 -7.79 3.72
N LYS A 32 -4.52 -8.72 3.97
CA LYS A 32 -4.38 -9.73 5.03
C LYS A 32 -3.76 -11.02 4.51
N GLY A 33 -3.95 -11.31 3.24
CA GLY A 33 -3.52 -12.49 2.53
C GLY A 33 -2.01 -12.67 2.54
N GLU A 34 -1.61 -13.93 2.47
CA GLU A 34 -0.21 -14.30 2.58
C GLU A 34 0.47 -14.44 1.23
N THR A 35 -0.29 -14.87 0.23
CA THR A 35 0.17 -15.07 -1.13
C THR A 35 -0.33 -13.97 -2.05
N LEU A 36 0.34 -13.76 -3.20
CA LEU A 36 -0.11 -12.82 -4.22
C LEU A 36 -1.54 -13.16 -4.71
N LYS A 37 -1.89 -14.44 -4.77
CA LYS A 37 -3.24 -14.89 -5.14
C LYS A 37 -4.28 -14.36 -4.16
N ASP A 38 -4.03 -14.47 -2.87
CA ASP A 38 -4.94 -13.98 -1.82
C ASP A 38 -5.12 -12.47 -1.93
N VAL A 39 -4.01 -11.74 -2.12
CA VAL A 39 -4.04 -10.28 -2.29
C VAL A 39 -4.86 -9.86 -3.52
N ILE A 40 -4.72 -10.58 -4.63
CA ILE A 40 -5.50 -10.33 -5.85
C ILE A 40 -6.98 -10.61 -5.60
N GLU A 41 -7.32 -11.69 -4.90
CA GLU A 41 -8.71 -12.00 -4.54
C GLU A 41 -9.31 -10.95 -3.61
N GLU A 42 -8.56 -10.47 -2.61
CA GLU A 42 -9.00 -9.36 -1.76
C GLU A 42 -9.23 -8.06 -2.54
N ALA A 43 -8.36 -7.78 -3.52
CA ALA A 43 -8.49 -6.61 -4.38
C ALA A 43 -9.76 -6.69 -5.25
N LYS A 44 -10.02 -7.84 -5.88
CA LYS A 44 -11.24 -8.09 -6.66
C LYS A 44 -12.50 -7.95 -5.81
N ASN A 45 -12.47 -8.48 -4.59
CA ASN A 45 -13.59 -8.47 -3.66
C ASN A 45 -13.75 -7.13 -2.90
N LYS A 46 -12.87 -6.14 -3.15
CA LYS A 46 -12.86 -4.84 -2.47
C LYS A 46 -12.75 -4.94 -0.94
N THR A 47 -12.08 -5.98 -0.44
CA THR A 47 -11.91 -6.23 0.99
C THR A 47 -10.58 -5.70 1.54
N LEU A 48 -9.75 -5.09 0.68
CA LEU A 48 -8.51 -4.43 1.09
C LEU A 48 -8.81 -3.25 2.03
N SER A 49 -8.08 -3.19 3.14
CA SER A 49 -8.17 -2.06 4.08
C SER A 49 -7.32 -0.89 3.60
N LYS A 50 -7.77 0.35 3.77
CA LYS A 50 -6.89 1.51 3.58
C LYS A 50 -5.75 1.47 4.59
N TYR A 51 -4.55 1.81 4.15
CA TYR A 51 -3.43 1.99 5.05
C TYR A 51 -3.63 3.28 5.87
N THR A 52 -3.53 3.19 7.19
CA THR A 52 -3.78 4.31 8.12
C THR A 52 -2.55 4.68 8.97
N GLY A 53 -1.41 4.04 8.74
CA GLY A 53 -0.18 4.35 9.46
C GLY A 53 0.48 5.65 8.99
N THR A 54 1.51 6.08 9.70
CA THR A 54 2.33 7.26 9.37
C THR A 54 3.56 6.91 8.53
N GLY A 55 3.77 5.63 8.25
CA GLY A 55 4.95 5.09 7.60
C GLY A 55 6.14 4.90 8.55
N CYS A 56 7.01 3.97 8.19
CA CYS A 56 8.26 3.70 8.89
C CYS A 56 9.35 4.70 8.44
N PRO A 57 10.13 5.30 9.37
CA PRO A 57 11.21 6.24 9.03
C PRO A 57 12.35 5.61 8.23
N GLY A 58 12.37 4.27 8.12
CA GLY A 58 13.49 3.51 7.58
C GLY A 58 14.69 3.52 8.53
N LYS A 59 15.66 2.64 8.27
CA LYS A 59 16.93 2.65 9.00
C LYS A 59 17.82 3.74 8.39
N ARG A 60 18.24 4.72 9.20
CA ARG A 60 19.39 5.55 8.84
C ARG A 60 20.62 4.66 8.98
N LEU A 61 21.15 4.17 7.85
CA LEU A 61 22.50 3.61 7.81
C LEU A 61 23.51 4.76 7.93
#